data_AF-A0A7J4NTA3-F1
#
_entry.id   AF-A0A7J4NTA3-F1
#
_cell.length_a   1.000
_cell.length_b   1.000
_cell.length_c   1.000
_cell.angle_alpha   90.00
_cell.angle_beta   90.00
_cell.angle_gamma   90.00
#
_symmetry.space_group_name_H-M   'P 1'
#
loop_
_entity.id
_entity.type
_entity.pdbx_description
1 polymer ?
#
loop_
_entity_poly.entity_id
_entity_poly.type
_entity_poly.pdbx_seq_one_letter_code
_entity_poly.pdbx_strand_id
1 'polypeptide(L)'
;MKNIQSFIEGKVNMVGYRNIVEGYAINKDLSGFVYNINENSVMLMAGGVESAISAFIQDLEAINSNKTKIRIIEINKNVVLPYPFSRVIGDEIREMAERFDKGIGILGEMNVKLDVLNKLDDQLNKSDNKLNKLDNLDTINNSIDTL
;
A
#
# COMPACT_ATOMS: atom_id res chain seq x y z
N MET A 1 -25.45 15.15 -17.42
CA MET A 1 -24.07 14.90 -16.95
C MET A 1 -23.99 15.41 -15.52
N LYS A 2 -23.26 14.71 -14.66
CA LYS A 2 -23.05 15.06 -13.26
C LYS A 2 -21.55 15.24 -13.01
N ASN A 3 -21.19 16.27 -12.27
CA ASN A 3 -19.81 16.57 -11.90
C ASN A 3 -19.69 16.56 -10.38
N ILE A 4 -18.62 15.97 -9.86
CA ILE A 4 -18.32 15.94 -8.43
C ILE A 4 -16.89 16.37 -8.18
N GLN A 5 -16.69 16.95 -7.00
CA GLN A 5 -15.40 17.08 -6.36
C GLN A 5 -15.43 16.26 -5.07
N SER A 6 -14.40 15.46 -4.83
CA SER A 6 -14.30 14.69 -3.60
C SER A 6 -12.98 14.97 -2.90
N PHE A 7 -13.08 15.13 -1.59
CA PHE A 7 -11.96 15.25 -0.66
C PHE A 7 -11.94 13.99 0.21
N ILE A 8 -10.80 13.31 0.20
CA ILE A 8 -10.65 12.01 0.84
C ILE A 8 -9.49 12.12 1.81
N GLU A 9 -9.78 11.97 3.10
CA GLU A 9 -8.81 12.03 4.18
C GLU A 9 -8.63 10.67 4.84
N GLY A 10 -7.40 10.29 5.16
CA GLY A 10 -7.09 9.04 5.83
C GLY A 10 -5.78 8.43 5.37
N LYS A 11 -5.60 7.13 5.57
CA LYS A 11 -4.39 6.41 5.10
C LYS A 11 -4.49 6.12 3.60
N VAL A 12 -4.52 7.17 2.78
CA VAL A 12 -4.78 7.11 1.32
C VAL A 12 -3.53 7.26 0.47
N ASN A 13 -2.45 7.83 0.98
CA ASN A 13 -1.23 7.93 0.19
C ASN A 13 -0.38 6.67 0.29
N MET A 14 0.36 6.42 -0.80
CA MET A 14 1.35 5.34 -0.90
C MET A 14 0.81 3.92 -0.69
N VAL A 15 -0.51 3.74 -0.76
CA VAL A 15 -1.20 2.43 -0.82
C VAL A 15 -1.78 2.13 -2.22
N GLY A 16 -1.40 2.94 -3.22
CA GLY A 16 -1.94 2.83 -4.57
C GLY A 16 -3.34 3.43 -4.75
N TYR A 17 -3.84 4.23 -3.79
CA TYR A 17 -5.20 4.77 -3.84
C TYR A 17 -5.52 5.52 -5.14
N ARG A 18 -4.64 6.45 -5.57
CA ARG A 18 -4.80 7.15 -6.86
C ARG A 18 -4.89 6.20 -8.07
N ASN A 19 -4.20 5.07 -8.03
CA ASN A 19 -4.23 4.06 -9.09
C ASN A 19 -5.57 3.31 -9.11
N ILE A 20 -6.10 2.97 -7.94
CA ILE A 20 -7.43 2.34 -7.79
C ILE A 20 -8.51 3.31 -8.29
N VAL A 21 -8.46 4.57 -7.85
CA VAL A 21 -9.39 5.63 -8.26
C VAL A 21 -9.37 5.85 -9.77
N GLU A 22 -8.18 5.98 -10.37
CA GLU A 22 -8.00 6.12 -11.82
C GLU A 22 -8.61 4.93 -12.57
N GLY A 23 -8.33 3.70 -12.11
CA GLY A 23 -8.91 2.49 -12.72
C GLY A 23 -10.43 2.44 -12.67
N TYR A 24 -11.05 2.78 -11.53
CA TYR A 24 -12.51 2.83 -11.42
C TYR A 24 -13.13 3.92 -12.29
N ALA A 25 -12.49 5.09 -12.39
CA ALA A 25 -12.97 6.18 -13.21
C ALA A 25 -12.89 5.86 -14.71
N ILE A 26 -11.76 5.31 -15.18
CA ILE A 26 -11.57 4.90 -16.57
C ILE A 26 -12.57 3.82 -16.97
N ASN A 27 -12.75 2.79 -16.13
CA ASN A 27 -13.71 1.70 -16.39
C ASN A 27 -15.17 2.17 -16.49
N LYS A 28 -15.47 3.37 -15.99
CA LYS A 28 -16.80 3.98 -16.00
C LYS A 28 -16.91 5.14 -17.00
N ASP A 29 -15.92 5.29 -17.88
CA ASP A 29 -15.89 6.32 -18.91
C ASP A 29 -16.01 7.75 -18.34
N LEU A 30 -15.42 7.98 -17.16
CA LEU A 30 -15.44 9.28 -16.51
C LEU A 30 -14.32 10.17 -17.01
N SER A 31 -14.60 11.47 -17.10
CA SER A 31 -13.61 12.52 -17.29
C SER A 31 -13.21 13.08 -15.93
N GLY A 32 -11.96 13.48 -15.73
CA GLY A 32 -11.53 14.03 -14.45
C GLY A 32 -10.08 13.76 -14.11
N PHE A 33 -9.75 14.03 -12.86
CA PHE A 33 -8.41 13.81 -12.36
C PHE A 33 -8.37 13.57 -10.86
N VAL A 34 -7.27 12.99 -10.39
CA VAL A 34 -6.98 12.77 -8.97
C VAL A 34 -5.56 13.22 -8.64
N TYR A 35 -5.38 13.89 -7.50
CA TYR A 35 -4.07 14.32 -7.01
C TYR A 35 -3.96 14.31 -5.48
N ASN A 36 -2.73 14.24 -4.98
CA ASN A 36 -2.46 14.32 -3.55
C ASN A 36 -2.43 15.78 -3.11
N ILE A 37 -3.23 16.14 -2.10
CA ILE A 37 -3.17 17.45 -1.46
C ILE A 37 -1.98 17.50 -0.49
N ASN A 38 -1.88 16.47 0.37
CA ASN A 38 -0.84 16.28 1.37
C ASN A 38 -0.67 14.78 1.65
N GLU A 39 0.17 14.41 2.63
CA GLU A 39 0.48 13.02 2.98
C GLU A 39 -0.71 12.11 3.32
N ASN A 40 -1.85 12.65 3.74
CA ASN A 40 -3.02 11.87 4.19
C ASN A 40 -4.30 12.29 3.48
N SER A 41 -4.21 13.05 2.39
CA SER A 41 -5.38 13.60 1.72
C SER A 41 -5.24 13.60 0.22
N VAL A 42 -6.30 13.15 -0.45
CA VAL A 42 -6.45 13.14 -1.90
C VAL A 42 -7.65 14.00 -2.29
N MET A 43 -7.50 14.77 -3.37
CA MET A 43 -8.62 15.40 -4.05
C MET A 43 -8.84 14.73 -5.40
N LEU A 44 -10.09 14.64 -5.81
CA LEU A 44 -10.44 14.35 -7.20
C LEU A 44 -11.56 15.25 -7.68
N MET A 45 -11.63 15.38 -9.01
CA MET A 45 -12.80 15.88 -9.71
C MET A 45 -13.17 14.87 -10.78
N ALA A 46 -14.45 14.52 -10.87
CA ALA A 46 -14.95 13.54 -11.83
C ALA A 46 -16.25 14.03 -12.47
N GLY A 47 -16.43 13.76 -13.76
CA GLY A 47 -17.61 14.13 -14.52
C GLY A 47 -17.98 13.04 -15.51
N GLY A 48 -19.29 12.83 -15.70
CA GLY A 48 -19.81 11.83 -16.62
C GLY A 48 -21.32 11.69 -16.56
N VAL A 49 -21.83 10.55 -17.03
CA VAL A 49 -23.25 10.20 -16.86
C VAL A 49 -23.57 9.97 -15.39
N GLU A 50 -24.79 10.31 -14.97
CA GLU A 50 -25.18 10.31 -13.56
C GLU A 50 -25.09 8.92 -12.91
N SER A 51 -25.43 7.88 -13.66
CA SER A 51 -25.31 6.48 -13.22
C SER A 51 -23.86 6.08 -12.98
N ALA A 52 -22.95 6.49 -13.86
CA ALA A 52 -21.52 6.21 -13.73
C ALA A 52 -20.91 6.95 -12.53
N ILE A 53 -21.29 8.20 -12.30
CA ILE A 53 -20.86 8.96 -11.12
C ILE A 53 -21.37 8.32 -9.83
N SER A 54 -22.64 7.91 -9.80
CA SER A 54 -23.22 7.23 -8.63
C SER A 54 -22.50 5.92 -8.32
N ALA A 55 -22.20 5.11 -9.34
CA ALA A 55 -21.44 3.88 -9.17
C ALA A 55 -19.99 4.16 -8.72
N PHE A 56 -19.35 5.20 -9.26
CA PHE A 56 -18.01 5.59 -8.85
C PHE A 56 -17.95 6.05 -7.39
N ILE A 57 -18.96 6.78 -6.90
CA ILE A 57 -19.05 7.17 -5.48
C ILE A 57 -19.13 5.92 -4.59
N GLN A 58 -19.93 4.92 -4.96
CA GLN A 58 -20.03 3.66 -4.21
C GLN A 58 -18.68 2.93 -4.16
N ASP A 59 -17.95 2.89 -5.28
CA ASP A 59 -16.61 2.31 -5.29
C ASP A 59 -15.68 3.05 -4.32
N LEU A 60 -15.67 4.39 -4.36
CA LEU A 60 -14.84 5.20 -3.47
C LEU A 60 -15.13 4.92 -1.99
N GLU A 61 -16.40 4.82 -1.62
CA GLU A 61 -16.84 4.49 -0.26
C GLU A 61 -16.46 3.06 0.15
N ALA A 62 -16.42 2.13 -0.79
CA ALA A 62 -15.97 0.76 -0.54
C ALA A 62 -14.45 0.65 -0.32
N ILE A 63 -13.65 1.56 -0.89
CA ILE A 63 -12.19 1.55 -0.69
C ILE A 63 -11.88 1.94 0.76
N ASN A 64 -11.43 0.97 1.56
CA ASN A 64 -10.94 1.20 2.92
C ASN A 64 -11.95 1.96 3.82
N SER A 65 -13.25 1.64 3.70
CA SER A 65 -14.38 2.26 4.43
C SER A 65 -14.13 2.53 5.93
N ASN A 66 -13.32 1.69 6.59
CA ASN A 66 -12.98 1.83 8.02
C ASN A 66 -11.82 2.81 8.32
N LYS A 67 -11.13 3.35 7.31
CA LYS A 67 -9.87 4.10 7.44
C LYS A 67 -9.84 5.41 6.63
N THR A 68 -10.94 5.75 5.96
CA THR A 68 -11.04 6.95 5.11
C THR A 68 -12.30 7.73 5.40
N LYS A 69 -12.19 9.04 5.46
CA LYS A 69 -13.31 9.99 5.49
C LYS A 69 -13.44 10.60 4.11
N ILE A 70 -14.63 10.49 3.53
CA ILE A 70 -14.92 10.99 2.19
C ILE A 70 -15.92 12.13 2.30
N ARG A 71 -15.60 13.26 1.67
CA ARG A 71 -16.49 14.40 1.52
C ARG A 71 -16.69 14.66 0.03
N ILE A 72 -17.91 14.44 -0.45
CA ILE A 72 -18.30 14.67 -1.84
C ILE A 72 -19.09 15.98 -1.94
N ILE A 73 -18.79 16.76 -2.96
CA ILE A 73 -19.46 18.01 -3.31
C ILE A 73 -19.90 17.89 -4.76
N GLU A 74 -21.19 18.07 -5.01
CA GLU A 74 -21.73 18.13 -6.37
C GLU A 74 -21.47 19.50 -6.99
N ILE A 75 -21.01 19.51 -8.25
CA ILE A 75 -20.71 20.72 -9.00
C ILE A 75 -21.81 20.94 -10.03
N ASN A 76 -22.69 21.89 -9.75
CA ASN A 76 -23.81 22.28 -10.62
C ASN A 76 -23.42 23.21 -11.78
N LYS A 77 -22.20 23.05 -12.31
CA LYS A 77 -21.66 23.83 -13.43
C LYS A 77 -21.11 22.88 -14.49
N ASN A 78 -21.22 23.28 -15.75
CA ASN A 78 -20.49 22.63 -16.83
C ASN A 78 -19.00 22.96 -16.68
N VAL A 79 -18.22 21.96 -16.31
CA VAL A 79 -16.76 22.02 -16.21
C VAL A 79 -16.20 21.11 -17.30
N VAL A 80 -15.23 21.60 -18.06
CA VAL A 80 -14.47 20.76 -18.99
C VAL A 80 -13.41 20.03 -18.18
N LEU A 81 -13.52 18.72 -18.11
CA LEU A 81 -12.58 17.86 -17.40
C LEU A 81 -11.71 17.09 -18.39
N PRO A 82 -10.46 16.78 -18.02
CA PRO A 82 -9.59 15.98 -18.87
C PRO A 82 -10.18 14.59 -19.08
N TYR A 83 -10.09 14.10 -20.32
CA TYR A 83 -10.49 12.77 -20.70
C TYR A 83 -9.36 12.12 -21.53
N PRO A 84 -8.94 10.88 -21.22
CA PRO A 84 -9.45 10.03 -20.14
C PRO A 84 -9.10 10.57 -18.74
N PHE A 85 -9.77 10.04 -17.71
CA PHE A 85 -9.43 10.37 -16.32
C PHE A 85 -7.95 10.12 -16.04
N SER A 86 -7.28 11.04 -15.35
CA SER A 86 -5.82 10.97 -15.17
C SER A 86 -5.33 11.36 -13.78
N ARG A 87 -4.15 10.87 -13.41
CA ARG A 87 -3.44 11.33 -12.21
C ARG A 87 -2.68 12.63 -12.50
N VAL A 88 -2.81 13.58 -11.59
CA VAL A 88 -2.02 14.82 -11.60
C VAL A 88 -0.96 14.75 -10.50
N ILE A 89 0.26 15.11 -10.86
CA ILE A 89 1.38 15.29 -9.93
C ILE A 89 1.60 16.80 -9.80
N GLY A 90 1.38 17.34 -8.60
CA GLY A 90 1.51 18.77 -8.35
C GLY A 90 2.96 19.21 -8.10
N ASP A 91 3.75 18.35 -7.47
CA ASP A 91 5.16 18.60 -7.15
C ASP A 91 5.94 17.29 -7.32
N GLU A 92 6.46 17.08 -8.53
CA GLU A 92 7.14 15.83 -8.90
C GLU A 92 8.36 15.55 -8.02
N ILE A 93 9.15 16.58 -7.71
CA ILE A 93 10.38 16.43 -6.93
C ILE A 93 10.06 16.05 -5.49
N ARG A 94 9.10 16.74 -4.86
CA ARG A 94 8.68 16.40 -3.49
C ARG A 94 8.05 15.01 -3.43
N GLU A 95 7.18 14.67 -4.37
CA GLU A 95 6.54 13.36 -4.38
C GLU A 95 7.56 12.22 -4.62
N MET A 96 8.59 12.47 -5.43
CA MET A 96 9.72 11.56 -5.60
C MET A 96 10.54 11.42 -4.31
N ALA A 97 10.90 12.54 -3.66
CA ALA A 97 11.66 12.54 -2.41
C ALA A 97 10.93 11.74 -1.31
N GLU A 98 9.63 11.99 -1.13
CA GLU A 98 8.79 11.26 -0.16
C GLU A 98 8.75 9.74 -0.46
N ARG A 99 8.70 9.35 -1.74
CA ARG A 99 8.76 7.94 -2.14
C ARG A 99 10.14 7.33 -1.88
N PHE A 100 11.23 8.08 -2.09
CA PHE A 100 12.58 7.63 -1.81
C PHE A 100 12.83 7.43 -0.32
N ASP A 101 12.46 8.39 0.53
CA ASP A 101 12.63 8.29 1.98
C ASP A 101 11.91 7.06 2.55
N LYS A 102 10.70 6.78 2.07
CA LYS A 102 9.98 5.56 2.44
C LYS A 102 10.67 4.29 1.94
N GLY A 103 11.20 4.31 0.71
CA GLY A 103 11.99 3.22 0.17
C GLY A 103 13.22 2.92 1.03
N ILE A 104 13.93 3.96 1.48
CA ILE A 104 15.05 3.87 2.42
C ILE A 104 14.61 3.23 3.74
N GLY A 105 13.46 3.65 4.30
CA GLY A 105 12.91 3.06 5.52
C GLY A 105 12.64 1.56 5.39
N ILE A 106 11.97 1.15 4.30
CA ILE A 106 11.69 -0.27 4.02
C ILE A 106 12.99 -1.09 3.86
N LEU A 107 13.98 -0.54 3.15
CA LEU A 107 15.29 -1.18 2.98
C LEU A 107 16.03 -1.31 4.31
N GLY A 108 15.96 -0.29 5.18
CA GLY A 108 16.50 -0.35 6.54
C GLY A 108 15.85 -1.45 7.37
N GLU A 109 14.52 -1.57 7.34
CA GLU A 109 13.80 -2.65 8.03
C GLU A 109 14.17 -4.05 7.50
N MET A 110 14.35 -4.19 6.18
CA MET A 110 14.81 -5.44 5.58
C MET A 110 16.21 -5.81 6.06
N ASN A 111 17.13 -4.85 6.15
CA ASN A 111 18.47 -5.09 6.66
C ASN A 111 18.45 -5.63 8.10
N VAL A 112 17.63 -5.03 8.97
CA VAL A 112 17.45 -5.51 10.35
C VAL A 112 16.89 -6.93 10.38
N LYS A 113 15.92 -7.27 9.52
CA LYS A 113 15.37 -8.63 9.46
C LYS A 113 16.40 -9.66 8.98
N LEU A 114 17.25 -9.29 8.01
CA LEU A 114 18.33 -10.15 7.54
C LEU A 114 19.36 -10.42 8.66
N ASP A 115 19.70 -9.41 9.47
CA ASP A 115 20.56 -9.61 10.64
C ASP A 115 19.96 -10.58 11.67
N VAL A 116 18.63 -10.54 11.86
CA VAL A 116 17.92 -11.49 12.72
C VAL A 116 17.99 -12.90 12.15
N LEU A 117 17.83 -13.07 10.83
CA LEU A 117 17.96 -14.38 10.18
C LEU A 117 19.37 -14.96 10.35
N ASN A 118 20.41 -14.15 10.19
CA ASN A 118 21.79 -14.59 10.42
C ASN A 118 22.02 -15.04 11.87
N LYS A 119 21.48 -14.31 12.85
CA LYS A 119 21.57 -14.71 14.27
C LYS A 119 20.81 -16.00 14.57
N LEU A 120 19.68 -16.24 13.91
CA LEU A 120 18.93 -17.50 14.06
C LEU A 120 19.71 -18.67 13.45
N ASP A 121 20.37 -18.47 12.31
CA ASP A 121 21.24 -19.46 11.69
C ASP A 121 22.42 -19.85 12.60
N ASP A 122 23.07 -18.86 13.22
CA ASP A 122 24.11 -19.10 14.24
C ASP A 122 23.61 -19.92 15.44
N GLN A 123 22.35 -19.70 15.86
CA GLN A 123 21.73 -20.44 16.96
C GLN A 123 21.36 -21.88 16.57
N LEU A 124 20.91 -22.09 15.32
CA LEU A 124 20.67 -23.40 14.74
C LEU A 124 21.97 -24.22 14.69
N ASN A 125 23.03 -23.64 14.13
CA ASN A 125 24.36 -24.26 14.08
C ASN A 125 24.88 -24.68 15.46
N LYS A 126 24.62 -23.86 16.50
CA LYS A 126 24.98 -24.21 17.89
C LYS A 126 24.12 -25.36 18.44
N SER A 127 22.85 -25.43 18.07
CA SER A 127 21.94 -26.49 18.49
C SER A 127 22.31 -27.83 17.84
N ASP A 128 22.61 -27.84 16.54
CA ASP A 128 23.08 -29.03 15.82
C ASP A 128 24.36 -29.59 16.42
N ASN A 129 25.32 -28.72 16.77
CA ASN A 129 26.54 -29.12 17.45
C ASN A 129 26.30 -29.74 18.83
N LYS A 130 25.27 -29.29 19.56
CA LYS A 130 24.89 -29.90 20.84
C LYS A 130 24.20 -31.24 20.61
N LEU A 131 23.33 -31.35 19.61
CA LEU A 131 22.64 -32.58 19.26
C LEU A 131 23.64 -33.68 18.88
N ASN A 132 24.61 -33.38 18.00
CA ASN A 132 25.67 -34.31 17.63
C ASN A 132 26.50 -34.79 18.85
N LYS A 133 26.68 -33.94 19.86
CA LYS A 133 27.36 -34.35 21.11
C LYS A 133 26.52 -35.30 21.95
N LEU A 134 25.20 -35.10 21.99
CA LEU A 134 24.28 -36.02 22.67
C LEU A 134 24.26 -37.38 21.97
N ASP A 135 24.15 -37.40 20.64
CA ASP A 135 24.15 -38.65 19.85
C ASP A 135 25.44 -39.47 20.09
N ASN A 136 26.59 -38.79 20.19
CA ASN A 136 27.86 -39.43 20.51
C ASN A 136 27.88 -40.02 21.93
N LEU A 137 27.29 -39.33 22.92
CA LEU A 137 27.20 -39.83 24.29
C LEU A 137 26.28 -41.05 24.38
N ASP A 138 25.13 -41.02 23.70
CA ASP A 138 24.20 -42.15 23.64
C ASP A 138 24.86 -43.38 23.00
N THR A 139 25.67 -43.17 21.96
CA THR A 139 26.44 -44.25 21.31
C THR A 139 27.46 -44.87 22.27
N ILE A 140 28.19 -44.04 23.03
CA ILE A 140 29.15 -44.53 24.04
C ILE A 140 28.43 -45.31 25.13
N ASN A 141 27.30 -44.80 25.63
CA ASN A 141 26.53 -45.44 26.69
C ASN A 141 26.05 -46.84 26.27
N ASN A 142 25.50 -46.97 25.06
CA ASN A 142 25.09 -48.27 24.49
C ASN A 142 26.25 -49.26 24.35
N SER A 143 27.47 -48.76 24.11
CA SER A 143 28.68 -49.57 24.01
C SER A 143 29.19 -50.05 25.37
N ILE A 144 28.86 -49.34 26.45
CA ILE A 144 29.18 -49.75 27.83
C ILE A 144 28.18 -50.79 28.33
N ASP A 145 26.88 -50.65 28.02
CA ASP A 145 25.83 -51.59 28.42
C ASP A 145 25.98 -52.99 27.80
N THR A 146 26.87 -53.15 26.81
CA THR A 146 27.15 -54.41 26.12
C THR A 146 28.44 -55.11 26.59
N LEU A 147 29.15 -54.54 27.58
CA LEU A 147 30.33 -55.13 28.25
C LEU A 147 29.95 -55.80 29.58
#